data_AF-A0A519RFX0-F1
#
_entry.id   AF-A0A519RFX0-F1
#
_cell.length_a   1.000
_cell.length_b   1.000
_cell.length_c   1.000
_cell.angle_alpha   90.00
_cell.angle_beta   90.00
_cell.angle_gamma   90.00
#
_symmetry.space_group_name_H-M   'P 1'
#
loop_
_entity.id
_entity.type
_entity.pdbx_description
1 polymer ?
#
loop_
_entity_poly.entity_id
_entity_poly.type
_entity_poly.pdbx_seq_one_letter_code
_entity_poly.pdbx_strand_id
1 'polypeptide(L)'
;MCGMKDKTPAHINIKNRRASHEYTFLAKYDAGMMLHGTEIKSVRAAEVNLQDGYCTFDHKGDLWVHSVRIAPYTPGTYNNHDAMRARK
;
A
#
# COMPACT_ATOMS: atom_id res chain seq x y z
N MET A 1 39.43 2.73 -2.84
CA MET A 1 38.56 1.54 -2.92
C MET A 1 37.12 2.01 -2.72
N CYS A 2 36.32 2.06 -3.80
CA CYS A 2 34.92 2.46 -3.70
C CYS A 2 34.10 1.19 -3.43
N GLY A 3 33.69 0.99 -2.18
CA GLY A 3 32.87 -0.17 -1.81
C GLY A 3 31.45 0.01 -2.34
N MET A 4 31.06 -0.80 -3.32
CA MET A 4 29.64 -1.00 -3.65
C MET A 4 28.95 -1.59 -2.41
N LYS A 5 28.11 -0.78 -1.74
CA LYS A 5 27.18 -1.29 -0.73
C LYS A 5 26.08 -2.04 -1.48
N ASP A 6 26.08 -3.36 -1.36
CA ASP A 6 24.96 -4.20 -1.78
C ASP A 6 23.71 -3.77 -1.00
N LYS A 7 22.82 -3.04 -1.67
CA LYS A 7 21.51 -2.67 -1.11
C LYS A 7 20.62 -3.89 -1.20
N THR A 8 20.74 -4.83 -0.26
CA THR A 8 19.67 -5.81 -0.04
C THR A 8 18.39 -5.02 0.22
N PRO A 9 17.33 -5.18 -0.58
CA PRO A 9 16.10 -4.43 -0.34
C PRO A 9 15.59 -4.81 1.04
N ALA A 10 15.40 -3.81 1.90
CA ALA A 10 14.81 -4.02 3.21
C ALA A 10 13.47 -4.73 3.05
N HIS A 11 13.25 -5.79 3.83
CA HIS A 11 11.99 -6.53 3.82
C HIS A 11 10.90 -5.69 4.52
N ILE A 12 10.26 -4.83 3.74
CA ILE A 12 9.22 -3.92 4.22
C ILE A 12 7.90 -4.70 4.28
N ASN A 13 7.40 -4.91 5.49
CA ASN A 13 6.14 -5.60 5.73
C ASN A 13 5.17 -4.65 6.46
N ILE A 14 4.24 -4.10 5.69
CA ILE A 14 3.22 -3.18 6.20
C ILE A 14 2.01 -4.02 6.64
N LYS A 15 1.66 -3.98 7.92
CA LYS A 15 0.56 -4.77 8.49
C LYS A 15 -0.45 -3.86 9.18
N ASN A 16 -1.74 -4.11 8.93
CA ASN A 16 -2.82 -3.50 9.72
C ASN A 16 -2.99 -4.26 11.04
N ARG A 17 -2.33 -3.76 12.10
CA ARG A 17 -2.41 -4.37 13.45
C ARG A 17 -3.81 -4.23 14.05
N ARG A 18 -4.50 -3.12 13.79
CA ARG A 18 -5.85 -2.85 14.29
C ARG A 18 -6.86 -3.88 13.79
N ALA A 19 -6.81 -4.23 12.51
CA ALA A 19 -7.68 -5.25 11.93
C ALA A 19 -7.55 -6.61 12.64
N SER A 20 -6.33 -6.97 13.10
CA SER A 20 -6.09 -8.22 13.82
C SER A 20 -6.59 -8.20 15.27
N HIS A 21 -6.83 -7.01 15.84
CA HIS A 21 -7.32 -6.85 17.21
C HIS A 21 -8.86 -6.76 17.25
N GLU A 22 -9.46 -6.10 16.26
CA GLU A 22 -10.91 -5.87 16.21
C GLU A 22 -11.68 -7.00 15.52
N TYR A 23 -11.05 -7.73 14.60
CA TYR A 23 -11.70 -8.76 13.78
C TYR A 23 -11.02 -10.12 13.89
N THR A 24 -11.81 -11.18 13.74
CA THR A 24 -11.30 -12.56 13.60
C THR A 24 -11.27 -12.94 12.13
N PHE A 25 -10.10 -13.32 11.62
CA PHE A 25 -9.96 -13.77 10.22
C PHE A 25 -10.41 -15.22 10.06
N LEU A 26 -11.51 -15.45 9.33
CA LEU A 26 -11.99 -16.80 8.99
C LEU A 26 -11.21 -17.39 7.80
N ALA A 27 -10.91 -16.54 6.81
CA ALA A 27 -10.16 -16.88 5.62
C ALA A 27 -9.22 -15.73 5.25
N LYS A 28 -8.08 -16.06 4.63
CA LYS A 28 -7.11 -15.09 4.11
C LYS A 28 -6.95 -15.34 2.63
N TYR A 29 -6.95 -14.27 1.86
CA TYR A 29 -6.76 -14.29 0.42
C TYR A 29 -5.59 -13.37 0.07
N ASP A 30 -4.74 -13.83 -0.83
CA ASP A 30 -3.65 -13.02 -1.37
C ASP A 30 -4.09 -12.42 -2.70
N ALA A 31 -3.90 -11.10 -2.85
CA ALA A 31 -4.23 -10.36 -4.05
C ALA A 31 -3.12 -9.37 -4.39
N GLY A 32 -2.90 -9.16 -5.68
CA GLY A 32 -2.12 -8.04 -6.18
C GLY A 32 -3.02 -6.80 -6.35
N MET A 33 -2.44 -5.62 -6.21
CA MET A 33 -3.09 -4.34 -6.50
C MET A 33 -2.21 -3.52 -7.43
N MET A 34 -2.81 -2.73 -8.30
CA MET A 34 -2.09 -1.83 -9.20
C MET A 34 -1.70 -0.55 -8.45
N LEU A 35 -0.40 -0.26 -8.42
CA LEU A 35 0.17 0.95 -7.84
C LEU A 35 0.88 1.78 -8.91
N HIS A 36 0.83 3.10 -8.76
CA HIS A 36 1.62 4.01 -9.59
C HIS A 36 3.07 4.10 -9.07
N GLY A 37 4.01 4.44 -9.97
CA GLY A 37 5.44 4.45 -9.67
C GLY A 37 5.87 5.37 -8.51
N THR A 38 5.11 6.43 -8.23
CA THR A 38 5.29 7.31 -7.07
C THR A 38 4.84 6.64 -5.78
N GLU A 39 3.73 5.92 -5.80
CA GLU A 39 3.20 5.16 -4.66
C GLU A 39 4.15 4.02 -4.27
N ILE A 40 4.78 3.35 -5.24
CA ILE A 40 5.80 2.32 -4.97
C ILE A 40 6.95 2.89 -4.13
N LYS A 41 7.34 4.15 -4.36
CA LYS A 41 8.39 4.81 -3.56
C LYS A 41 7.92 5.08 -2.13
N SER A 42 6.70 5.58 -1.94
CA SER A 42 6.11 5.81 -0.61
C SER A 42 5.92 4.51 0.18
N VAL A 43 5.45 3.44 -0.48
CA VAL A 43 5.35 2.09 0.11
C VAL A 43 6.73 1.58 0.54
N ARG A 44 7.76 1.80 -0.29
CA ARG A 44 9.14 1.44 0.07
C ARG A 44 9.69 2.26 1.23
N ALA A 45 9.19 3.48 1.44
CA ALA A 45 9.49 4.31 2.61
C ALA A 45 8.64 3.96 3.85
N ALA A 46 7.76 2.95 3.75
CA ALA A 46 6.79 2.57 4.78
C ALA A 46 5.79 3.67 5.17
N GLU A 47 5.57 4.66 4.29
CA GLU A 47 4.62 5.77 4.51
C GLU A 47 3.22 5.42 3.99
N VAL A 48 2.63 4.35 4.54
CA VAL A 48 1.30 3.86 4.15
C VAL A 48 0.45 3.61 5.39
N ASN A 49 -0.80 4.05 5.35
CA ASN A 49 -1.79 3.75 6.36
C ASN A 49 -2.93 2.89 5.78
N LEU A 50 -3.04 1.67 6.31
CA LEU A 50 -4.07 0.67 5.95
C LEU A 50 -5.19 0.59 7.00
N GLN A 51 -5.15 1.40 8.06
CA GLN A 51 -5.96 1.21 9.26
C GLN A 51 -7.47 1.23 8.99
N ASP A 52 -7.93 2.14 8.13
CA ASP A 52 -9.35 2.33 7.81
C ASP A 52 -9.71 1.82 6.39
N GLY A 53 -8.76 1.12 5.75
CA GLY A 53 -8.93 0.60 4.40
C GLY A 53 -9.79 -0.66 4.37
N TYR A 54 -10.70 -0.74 3.39
CA TYR A 54 -11.57 -1.90 3.20
C TYR A 54 -11.66 -2.26 1.72
N CYS A 55 -12.01 -3.51 1.44
CA CYS A 55 -12.16 -4.01 0.07
C CYS A 55 -13.64 -4.26 -0.25
N THR A 56 -14.10 -3.82 -1.42
CA THR A 56 -15.46 -4.07 -1.92
C THR A 56 -15.39 -4.79 -3.25
N PHE A 57 -16.31 -5.73 -3.45
CA PHE A 57 -16.54 -6.31 -4.77
C PHE A 57 -17.56 -5.45 -5.52
N ASP A 58 -17.21 -5.03 -6.72
CA ASP A 58 -18.15 -4.37 -7.62
C ASP A 58 -19.09 -5.40 -8.25
N HIS A 59 -20.21 -4.94 -8.82
CA HIS A 59 -21.24 -5.78 -9.46
C HIS A 59 -20.70 -6.67 -10.60
N LYS A 60 -19.51 -6.33 -11.13
CA LYS A 60 -18.81 -7.07 -12.19
C LYS A 60 -17.81 -8.12 -11.67
N GLY A 61 -17.66 -8.26 -10.35
CA GLY A 61 -16.73 -9.20 -9.72
C GLY A 61 -15.30 -8.65 -9.51
N ASP A 62 -15.07 -7.37 -9.79
CA ASP A 62 -13.79 -6.72 -9.55
C ASP A 62 -13.62 -6.35 -8.07
N LEU A 63 -12.44 -6.63 -7.51
CA LEU A 63 -12.08 -6.22 -6.15
C LEU A 63 -11.52 -4.80 -6.18
N TRP A 64 -12.09 -3.93 -5.36
CA TRP A 64 -11.64 -2.56 -5.18
C TRP A 64 -11.20 -2.32 -3.75
N VAL A 65 -10.06 -1.66 -3.59
CA VAL A 65 -9.53 -1.25 -2.29
C VAL A 65 -9.83 0.23 -2.10
N HIS A 66 -10.58 0.53 -1.05
CA HIS A 66 -10.99 1.88 -0.65
C HIS A 66 -10.32 2.28 0.66
N SER A 67 -10.22 3.60 0.89
CA SER A 67 -9.75 4.20 2.15
C SER A 67 -8.33 3.81 2.57
N VAL A 68 -7.49 3.32 1.64
CA VAL A 68 -6.06 3.11 1.87
C VAL A 68 -5.28 4.38 1.54
N ARG A 69 -4.71 5.00 2.57
CA ARG A 69 -3.95 6.24 2.44
C ARG A 69 -2.48 5.92 2.19
N ILE A 70 -1.96 6.32 1.04
CA ILE A 70 -0.51 6.31 0.74
C ILE A 70 -0.04 7.75 0.79
N ALA A 71 0.97 8.05 1.61
CA ALA A 71 1.50 9.40 1.69
C ALA A 71 2.14 9.78 0.35
N PRO A 72 1.89 11.00 -0.17
CA PRO A 72 2.57 11.47 -1.37
C PRO A 72 4.08 11.59 -1.12
N TYR A 73 4.88 11.19 -2.10
CA TYR A 73 6.33 11.22 -1.98
C TYR A 73 6.84 12.68 -2.05
N THR A 74 7.34 13.18 -0.92
CA THR A 74 7.76 14.59 -0.70
C THR A 74 8.79 15.15 -1.70
N PRO A 75 9.75 14.39 -2.25
CA PRO A 75 10.69 14.89 -3.26
C PRO A 75 10.11 15.12 -4.67
N GLY A 76 8.83 14.84 -4.92
CA GLY A 76 8.20 14.99 -6.23
C GLY A 76 7.18 16.14 -6.27
N THR A 77 7.62 17.34 -6.64
CA THR A 77 6.77 18.56 -6.63
C THR A 77 5.58 18.53 -7.60
N TYR A 78 5.53 17.63 -8.60
CA TYR A 78 4.62 17.78 -9.76
C TYR A 78 3.65 16.61 -10.04
N ASN A 79 3.84 15.41 -9.46
CA ASN A 79 3.03 14.22 -9.83
C ASN A 79 2.44 13.50 -8.60
N ASN A 80 1.93 14.29 -7.64
CA ASN A 80 1.22 13.75 -6.49
C ASN A 80 -0.17 13.30 -6.92
N HIS A 81 -0.40 12.00 -6.83
CA HIS A 81 -1.70 11.38 -7.07
C HIS A 81 -2.57 11.52 -5.82
N ASP A 82 -3.89 11.50 -6.00
CA ASP A 82 -4.82 11.49 -4.86
C ASP A 82 -4.53 10.27 -3.97
N ALA A 83 -4.15 10.55 -2.72
CA ALA A 83 -3.75 9.55 -1.74
C ALA A 83 -4.86 8.53 -1.43
N MET A 84 -6.12 8.89 -1.72
CA MET A 84 -7.32 8.12 -1.37
C MET A 84 -8.03 7.52 -2.59
N ARG A 85 -7.39 7.53 -3.76
CA ARG A 85 -7.94 6.92 -4.99
C ARG A 85 -8.27 5.44 -4.77
N ALA A 86 -9.43 5.00 -5.26
CA ALA A 86 -9.79 3.58 -5.33
C ALA A 86 -8.81 2.83 -6.24
N ARG A 87 -8.22 1.74 -5.71
CA ARG A 87 -7.24 0.92 -6.43
C ARG A 87 -7.85 -0.45 -6.73
N LYS A 88 -7.56 -0.97 -7.93
CA LYS A 88 -7.91 -2.33 -8.38
C LYS A 88 -6.66 -3.19 -8.36
#